data_AF-A0A917B6T1-F1
#
_entry.id   AF-A0A917B6T1-F1
#
_cell.length_a   1.000
_cell.length_b   1.000
_cell.length_c   1.000
_cell.angle_alpha   90.00
_cell.angle_beta   90.00
_cell.angle_gamma   90.00
#
_symmetry.space_group_name_H-M   'P 1'
#
loop_
_entity.id
_entity.type
_entity.pdbx_description
1 polymer ?
#
loop_
_entity_poly.entity_id
_entity_poly.type
_entity_poly.pdbx_seq_one_letter_code
_entity_poly.pdbx_strand_id
1 'polypeptide(L)'
;MFVAFLLGLLLLFLSRRIVINIKLLFLILITPPLLFYIFSSQITFFYESRIKHLFNDVEGGNSIGARRDMYSEAINIFYENPFLGEGTNSFPFYSKWDIYPHNLILEIAAEFGILGLIILSVFIISNLFNFNKLFILQQKNKSLQSFSLVSFGLLAFTFSLITSQFSGDLFDSRFIFFFSVFSMNLYKVLPIEE
;
A
#
# COMPACT_ATOMS: atom_id res chain seq x y z
N MET A 1 1.75 -6.74 3.92
CA MET A 1 0.53 -6.91 4.73
C MET A 1 0.84 -7.37 6.15
N PHE A 2 1.43 -8.56 6.36
CA PHE A 2 1.77 -9.08 7.70
C PHE A 2 2.72 -8.18 8.52
N VAL A 3 3.79 -7.67 7.91
CA VAL A 3 4.78 -6.82 8.62
C VAL A 3 4.16 -5.50 9.10
N ALA A 4 3.35 -4.84 8.26
CA ALA A 4 2.66 -3.61 8.62
C ALA A 4 1.61 -3.82 9.72
N PHE A 5 0.90 -4.95 9.68
CA PHE A 5 -0.02 -5.35 10.75
C PHE A 5 0.71 -5.61 12.08
N LEU A 6 1.83 -6.32 12.05
CA LEU A 6 2.68 -6.58 13.23
C LEU A 6 3.28 -5.29 13.79
N LEU A 7 3.74 -4.37 12.92
CA LEU A 7 4.22 -3.04 13.33
C LEU A 7 3.10 -2.20 13.94
N GLY A 8 1.89 -2.25 13.38
CA GLY A 8 0.72 -1.57 13.93
C GLY A 8 0.36 -2.10 15.33
N LEU A 9 0.37 -3.42 15.52
CA LEU A 9 0.18 -4.04 16.84
C LEU A 9 1.30 -3.67 17.82
N LEU A 10 2.56 -3.66 17.38
CA LEU A 10 3.70 -3.26 18.21
C LEU A 10 3.59 -1.80 18.65
N LEU A 11 3.26 -0.89 17.73
CA LEU A 11 3.08 0.54 18.04
C LEU A 11 1.90 0.78 18.98
N LEU A 12 0.77 0.07 18.78
CA LEU A 12 -0.35 0.08 19.73
C LEU A 12 0.09 -0.41 21.11
N PHE A 13 0.91 -1.47 21.15
CA PHE A 13 1.45 -2.04 22.37
C PHE A 13 2.38 -1.07 23.11
N LEU A 14 3.29 -0.42 22.40
CA LEU A 14 4.23 0.58 22.93
C LEU A 14 3.52 1.89 23.35
N SER A 15 2.42 2.25 22.67
CA SER A 15 1.64 3.46 22.97
C SER A 15 0.83 3.36 24.27
N ARG A 16 0.66 2.15 24.82
CA ARG A 16 -0.09 1.93 26.06
C ARG A 16 0.81 1.37 27.15
N ARG A 17 0.70 1.89 28.38
CA ARG A 17 1.32 1.29 29.58
C ARG A 17 0.54 0.01 29.97
N ILE A 18 0.63 -1.03 29.15
CA ILE A 18 -0.03 -2.32 29.41
C ILE A 18 0.83 -3.10 30.39
N VAL A 19 0.30 -3.36 31.58
CA VAL A 19 0.89 -4.31 32.53
C VAL A 19 0.48 -5.71 32.08
N ILE A 20 1.41 -6.43 31.45
CA ILE A 20 1.15 -7.79 30.95
C ILE A 20 1.12 -8.75 32.14
N ASN A 21 0.05 -9.53 32.26
CA ASN A 21 0.02 -10.65 33.21
C ASN A 21 1.09 -11.69 32.79
N ILE A 22 1.93 -12.12 33.73
CA ILE A 22 3.00 -13.09 33.46
C ILE A 22 2.50 -14.39 32.80
N LYS A 23 1.24 -14.80 33.08
CA LYS A 23 0.59 -15.94 32.41
C LYS A 23 0.35 -15.68 30.92
N LEU A 24 -0.09 -14.48 30.56
CA LEU A 24 -0.28 -14.05 29.18
C LEU A 24 1.06 -13.95 28.44
N LEU A 25 2.10 -13.43 29.10
CA LEU A 25 3.45 -13.38 28.53
C LEU A 25 3.99 -14.79 28.24
N PHE A 26 3.81 -15.72 29.18
CA PHE A 26 4.22 -17.12 29.01
C PHE A 26 3.46 -17.80 27.86
N LEU A 27 2.15 -17.52 27.74
CA LEU A 27 1.32 -18.05 26.66
C LEU A 27 1.77 -17.54 25.28
N ILE A 28 2.09 -16.23 25.18
CA ILE A 28 2.62 -15.60 23.95
C ILE A 28 4.01 -16.13 23.57
N LEU A 29 4.84 -16.50 24.55
CA LEU A 29 6.18 -17.03 24.28
C LEU A 29 6.17 -18.50 23.83
N ILE A 30 5.24 -19.30 24.36
CA ILE A 30 5.18 -20.75 24.09
C ILE A 30 4.33 -21.10 22.86
N THR A 31 3.28 -20.32 22.59
CA THR A 31 2.39 -20.65 21.46
C THR A 31 3.10 -20.61 20.10
N PRO A 32 3.95 -19.62 19.74
CA PRO A 32 4.61 -19.60 18.44
C PRO A 32 5.57 -20.78 18.21
N PRO A 33 6.46 -21.16 19.14
CA PRO A 33 7.29 -22.35 18.99
C PRO A 33 6.49 -23.65 18.89
N LEU A 34 5.42 -23.79 19.70
CA LEU A 34 4.57 -24.98 19.66
C LEU A 34 3.80 -25.09 18.34
N LEU A 35 3.24 -23.99 17.86
CA LEU A 35 2.59 -23.92 16.55
C LEU A 35 3.61 -24.18 15.43
N PHE A 36 4.83 -23.62 15.52
CA PHE A 36 5.88 -23.90 14.57
C PHE A 36 6.24 -25.39 14.53
N TYR A 37 6.34 -26.05 15.69
CA TYR A 37 6.60 -27.49 15.78
C TYR A 37 5.47 -28.31 15.12
N ILE A 38 4.22 -28.05 15.51
CA ILE A 38 3.02 -28.75 15.01
C ILE A 38 2.87 -28.58 13.50
N PHE A 39 3.12 -27.37 12.98
CA PHE A 39 2.93 -27.03 11.57
C PHE A 39 4.24 -26.99 10.77
N SER A 40 5.35 -27.52 11.31
CA SER A 40 6.69 -27.37 10.73
C SER A 40 6.78 -27.89 9.29
N SER A 41 6.11 -29.00 8.98
CA SER A 41 6.08 -29.58 7.63
C SER A 41 5.27 -28.73 6.65
N GLN A 42 4.11 -28.22 7.05
CA GLN A 42 3.31 -27.31 6.22
C GLN A 42 4.01 -25.96 6.04
N ILE A 43 4.66 -25.44 7.09
CA ILE A 43 5.44 -24.20 7.04
C ILE A 43 6.62 -24.37 6.09
N THR A 44 7.34 -25.49 6.15
CA THR A 44 8.48 -25.75 5.26
C THR A 44 8.03 -25.90 3.81
N PHE A 45 6.94 -26.65 3.57
CA PHE A 45 6.34 -26.77 2.23
C PHE A 45 5.86 -25.41 1.69
N PHE A 46 5.20 -24.61 2.52
CA PHE A 46 4.75 -23.25 2.17
C PHE A 46 5.93 -22.32 1.92
N TYR A 47 6.98 -22.40 2.74
CA TYR A 47 8.19 -21.59 2.58
C TYR A 47 8.91 -21.95 1.29
N GLU A 48 9.12 -23.23 1.00
CA GLU A 48 9.76 -23.68 -0.23
C GLU A 48 8.96 -23.29 -1.47
N SER A 49 7.65 -23.55 -1.48
CA SER A 49 6.79 -23.18 -2.60
C SER A 49 6.73 -21.67 -2.80
N ARG A 50 6.63 -20.88 -1.72
CA ARG A 50 6.56 -19.42 -1.81
C ARG A 50 7.88 -18.80 -2.24
N ILE A 51 9.01 -19.23 -1.67
CA ILE A 51 10.33 -18.74 -2.08
C ILE A 51 10.62 -19.14 -3.53
N LYS A 52 10.34 -20.38 -3.92
CA LYS A 52 10.47 -20.81 -5.33
C LYS A 52 9.60 -19.96 -6.26
N HIS A 53 8.34 -19.67 -5.91
CA HIS A 53 7.51 -18.75 -6.71
C HIS A 53 8.06 -17.32 -6.76
N LEU A 54 8.58 -16.77 -5.65
CA LEU A 54 9.14 -15.40 -5.65
C LEU A 54 10.35 -15.24 -6.59
N PHE A 55 11.11 -16.31 -6.81
CA PHE A 55 12.30 -16.28 -7.67
C PHE A 55 12.10 -16.87 -9.07
N ASN A 56 11.23 -17.86 -9.22
CA ASN A 56 11.12 -18.66 -10.45
C ASN A 56 9.76 -18.53 -11.16
N ASP A 57 8.79 -17.80 -10.60
CA ASP A 57 7.50 -17.56 -11.26
C ASP A 57 7.66 -16.48 -12.34
N VAL A 58 8.17 -16.92 -13.49
CA VAL A 58 8.30 -16.07 -14.68
C VAL A 58 6.93 -15.91 -15.30
N GLU A 59 6.17 -16.99 -15.54
CA GLU A 59 4.89 -16.95 -16.25
C GLU A 59 3.81 -16.09 -15.55
N GLY A 60 3.76 -16.09 -14.21
CA GLY A 60 2.78 -15.29 -13.47
C GLY A 60 3.16 -13.83 -13.26
N GLY A 61 4.31 -13.36 -13.76
CA GLY A 61 4.77 -11.97 -13.60
C GLY A 61 5.14 -11.54 -12.17
N ASN A 62 4.97 -12.43 -11.19
CA ASN A 62 5.07 -12.09 -9.78
C ASN A 62 6.49 -12.15 -9.23
N SER A 63 7.42 -12.81 -9.94
CA SER A 63 8.82 -12.92 -9.52
C SER A 63 9.56 -11.59 -9.58
N ILE A 64 10.66 -11.49 -8.83
CA ILE A 64 11.53 -10.31 -8.85
C ILE A 64 12.11 -10.07 -10.25
N GLY A 65 12.46 -11.15 -10.95
CA GLY A 65 12.97 -11.09 -12.33
C GLY A 65 11.94 -10.52 -13.28
N ALA A 66 10.71 -11.05 -13.26
CA ALA A 66 9.63 -10.56 -14.12
C ALA A 66 9.31 -9.08 -13.87
N ARG A 67 9.27 -8.64 -12.61
CA ARG A 67 9.07 -7.21 -12.28
C ARG A 67 10.17 -6.32 -12.84
N ARG A 68 11.43 -6.73 -12.75
CA ARG A 68 12.54 -5.96 -13.30
C ARG A 68 12.40 -5.79 -14.80
N ASP A 69 12.02 -6.84 -15.50
CA ASP A 69 11.79 -6.81 -16.96
C ASP A 69 10.62 -5.88 -17.29
N MET A 70 9.48 -6.05 -16.62
CA MET A 70 8.31 -5.16 -16.78
C MET A 70 8.64 -3.69 -16.52
N TYR A 71 9.45 -3.41 -15.49
CA TYR A 71 9.84 -2.03 -15.18
C TYR A 71 10.70 -1.46 -16.32
N SER A 72 11.61 -2.25 -16.88
CA SER A 72 12.43 -1.84 -18.02
C SER A 72 11.56 -1.56 -19.26
N GLU A 73 10.56 -2.40 -19.51
CA GLU A 73 9.63 -2.23 -20.64
C GLU A 73 8.75 -1.00 -20.45
N ALA A 74 8.24 -0.75 -19.23
CA ALA A 74 7.46 0.45 -18.93
C ALA A 74 8.26 1.74 -19.14
N ILE A 75 9.53 1.72 -18.74
CA ILE A 75 10.47 2.84 -18.95
C ILE A 75 10.71 3.06 -20.45
N ASN A 76 10.88 1.99 -21.23
CA ASN A 76 11.07 2.10 -22.68
C ASN A 76 9.83 2.69 -23.36
N ILE A 77 8.63 2.19 -23.03
CA ILE A 77 7.35 2.72 -23.55
C ILE A 77 7.21 4.22 -23.20
N PHE A 78 7.55 4.60 -21.97
CA PHE A 78 7.56 6.01 -21.57
C PHE A 78 8.54 6.85 -22.40
N TYR A 79 9.76 6.36 -22.67
CA TYR A 79 10.72 7.10 -23.48
C TYR A 79 10.28 7.24 -24.95
N GLU A 80 9.56 6.27 -25.47
CA GLU A 80 8.98 6.34 -26.82
C GLU A 80 7.81 7.33 -26.88
N ASN A 81 6.99 7.40 -25.83
CA ASN A 81 5.78 8.24 -25.78
C ASN A 81 5.70 9.13 -24.51
N PRO A 82 6.65 10.06 -24.31
CA PRO A 82 6.84 10.69 -23.01
C PRO A 82 5.76 11.70 -22.61
N PHE A 83 5.01 12.26 -23.57
CA PHE A 83 4.07 13.34 -23.27
C PHE A 83 2.68 12.83 -22.87
N LEU A 84 2.08 11.99 -23.70
CA LEU A 84 0.72 11.48 -23.54
C LEU A 84 0.65 9.98 -23.24
N GLY A 85 1.77 9.26 -23.33
CA GLY A 85 1.79 7.80 -23.23
C GLY A 85 1.07 7.11 -24.40
N GLU A 86 0.85 5.81 -24.24
CA GLU A 86 0.22 4.94 -25.23
C GLU A 86 -1.30 4.73 -25.01
N GLY A 87 -1.88 5.36 -23.98
CA GLY A 87 -3.29 5.24 -23.62
C GLY A 87 -3.57 4.17 -22.57
N THR A 88 -4.81 4.16 -22.08
CA THR A 88 -5.25 3.29 -20.98
C THR A 88 -5.12 1.81 -21.33
N ASN A 89 -4.57 1.03 -20.41
CA ASN A 89 -4.37 -0.41 -20.55
C ASN A 89 -3.53 -0.77 -21.78
N SER A 90 -2.58 0.09 -22.17
CA SER A 90 -1.70 -0.13 -23.31
C SER A 90 -0.48 -0.98 -22.97
N PHE A 91 -0.03 -0.99 -21.70
CA PHE A 91 1.18 -1.69 -21.31
C PHE A 91 1.18 -3.19 -21.72
N PRO A 92 0.10 -3.98 -21.53
CA PRO A 92 0.07 -5.37 -21.97
C PRO A 92 0.21 -5.58 -23.48
N PHE A 93 -0.09 -4.57 -24.31
CA PHE A 93 0.02 -4.67 -25.77
C PHE A 93 1.43 -4.40 -26.30
N TYR A 94 2.21 -3.59 -25.56
CA TYR A 94 3.57 -3.19 -25.95
C TYR A 94 4.66 -3.90 -25.13
N SER A 95 4.29 -4.52 -24.03
CA SER A 95 5.17 -5.36 -23.23
C SER A 95 5.07 -6.82 -23.68
N LYS A 96 6.09 -7.63 -23.36
CA LYS A 96 6.03 -9.10 -23.57
C LYS A 96 5.13 -9.80 -22.53
N TRP A 97 4.51 -9.04 -21.65
CA TRP A 97 3.70 -9.50 -20.54
C TRP A 97 2.24 -9.16 -20.80
N ASP A 98 1.34 -10.14 -20.69
CA ASP A 98 -0.11 -9.90 -20.79
C ASP A 98 -0.71 -9.27 -19.52
N ILE A 99 0.11 -8.57 -18.73
CA ILE A 99 -0.22 -7.98 -17.44
C ILE A 99 0.43 -6.59 -17.29
N TYR A 100 0.15 -5.91 -16.19
CA TYR A 100 0.64 -4.57 -15.83
C TYR A 100 1.98 -4.61 -15.07
N PRO A 101 2.76 -3.51 -15.00
CA PRO A 101 4.11 -3.54 -14.45
C PRO A 101 4.16 -3.63 -12.92
N HIS A 102 3.07 -3.92 -12.21
CA HIS A 102 2.98 -3.94 -10.74
C HIS A 102 3.52 -2.69 -10.03
N ASN A 103 3.54 -1.55 -10.71
CA ASN A 103 4.00 -0.28 -10.15
C ASN A 103 3.18 0.87 -10.75
N LEU A 104 2.34 1.49 -9.92
CA LEU A 104 1.43 2.55 -10.34
C LEU A 104 2.13 3.71 -11.06
N ILE A 105 3.33 4.12 -10.62
CA ILE A 105 4.05 5.23 -11.25
C ILE A 105 4.52 4.85 -12.65
N LEU A 106 5.06 3.65 -12.82
CA LEU A 106 5.53 3.16 -14.12
C LEU A 106 4.38 2.88 -15.08
N GLU A 107 3.26 2.36 -14.58
CA GLU A 107 2.03 2.18 -15.36
C GLU A 107 1.51 3.54 -15.85
N ILE A 108 1.39 4.53 -14.96
CA ILE A 108 0.99 5.89 -15.34
C ILE A 108 1.98 6.53 -16.33
N ALA A 109 3.29 6.32 -16.14
CA ALA A 109 4.30 6.85 -17.05
C ALA A 109 4.16 6.25 -18.46
N ALA A 110 4.05 4.92 -18.57
CA ALA A 110 3.91 4.25 -19.86
C ALA A 110 2.59 4.60 -20.56
N GLU A 111 1.48 4.65 -19.82
CA GLU A 111 0.14 4.79 -20.40
C GLU A 111 -0.30 6.24 -20.61
N PHE A 112 0.18 7.18 -19.79
CA PHE A 112 -0.27 8.57 -19.80
C PHE A 112 0.86 9.60 -19.84
N GLY A 113 2.12 9.15 -19.89
CA GLY A 113 3.29 10.01 -19.97
C GLY A 113 3.42 11.00 -18.82
N ILE A 114 4.09 12.11 -19.11
CA ILE A 114 4.32 13.18 -18.14
C ILE A 114 3.04 13.86 -17.70
N LEU A 115 2.01 13.92 -18.56
CA LEU A 115 0.71 14.48 -18.21
C LEU A 115 0.06 13.66 -17.09
N GLY A 116 0.04 12.34 -17.22
CA GLY A 116 -0.45 11.44 -16.17
C GLY A 116 0.35 11.57 -14.87
N LEU A 117 1.68 11.65 -14.96
CA LEU A 117 2.54 11.84 -13.78
C LEU A 117 2.29 13.16 -13.06
N ILE A 118 2.04 14.26 -13.80
CA ILE A 118 1.67 15.55 -13.23
C ILE A 118 0.33 15.45 -12.51
N ILE A 119 -0.68 14.84 -13.14
CA ILE A 119 -2.01 14.66 -12.54
C ILE A 119 -1.91 13.83 -11.25
N LEU A 120 -1.18 12.72 -11.28
CA LEU A 120 -0.95 11.87 -10.10
C LEU A 120 -0.21 12.65 -9.00
N SER A 121 0.81 13.42 -9.36
CA SER A 121 1.58 14.23 -8.41
C SER A 121 0.71 15.30 -7.74
N VAL A 122 -0.08 16.05 -8.52
CA VAL A 122 -1.02 17.06 -8.01
C VAL A 122 -2.05 16.40 -7.09
N PHE A 123 -2.57 15.23 -7.46
CA PHE A 123 -3.50 14.47 -6.64
C PHE A 123 -2.88 14.05 -5.29
N ILE A 124 -1.68 13.48 -5.29
CA ILE A 124 -0.99 13.07 -4.04
C ILE A 124 -0.68 14.29 -3.18
N ILE A 125 -0.09 15.34 -3.76
CA ILE A 125 0.33 16.55 -3.06
C ILE A 125 -0.88 17.27 -2.45
N SER A 126 -1.97 17.43 -3.19
CA SER A 126 -3.19 18.07 -2.68
C SER A 126 -3.80 17.29 -1.51
N ASN A 127 -3.78 15.95 -1.57
CA ASN A 127 -4.19 15.10 -0.45
C ASN A 127 -3.33 15.34 0.80
N LEU A 128 -2.01 15.34 0.65
CA LEU A 128 -1.09 15.57 1.77
C LEU A 128 -1.31 16.95 2.43
N PHE A 129 -1.52 18.00 1.62
CA PHE A 129 -1.86 19.33 2.15
C PHE A 129 -3.19 19.34 2.89
N ASN A 130 -4.22 18.67 2.35
CA ASN A 130 -5.51 18.55 3.01
C ASN A 130 -5.42 17.80 4.34
N PHE A 131 -4.67 16.69 4.38
CA PHE A 131 -4.42 15.95 5.62
C PHE A 131 -3.70 16.79 6.67
N ASN A 132 -2.68 17.56 6.28
CA ASN A 132 -1.98 18.44 7.20
C ASN A 132 -2.92 19.50 7.80
N LYS A 133 -3.75 20.13 6.95
CA LYS A 133 -4.77 21.10 7.40
C LYS A 133 -5.75 20.46 8.38
N LEU A 134 -6.29 19.28 8.07
CA LEU A 134 -7.23 18.56 8.93
C LEU A 134 -6.58 18.17 10.26
N PHE A 135 -5.34 17.71 10.23
CA PHE A 135 -4.58 17.34 11.43
C PHE A 135 -4.38 18.54 12.38
N ILE A 136 -4.08 19.72 11.84
CA ILE A 136 -3.96 20.96 12.63
C ILE A 136 -5.31 21.37 13.23
N LEU A 137 -6.40 21.31 12.45
CA LEU A 137 -7.74 21.66 12.93
C LEU A 137 -8.22 20.73 14.05
N GLN A 138 -8.00 19.42 13.90
CA GLN A 138 -8.45 18.45 14.91
C GLN A 138 -7.65 18.51 16.21
N GLN A 139 -6.38 18.89 16.17
CA GLN A 139 -5.62 19.14 17.41
C GLN A 139 -6.22 20.28 18.24
N LYS A 140 -6.83 21.29 17.60
CA LYS A 140 -7.50 22.40 18.29
C LYS A 140 -8.84 21.99 18.88
N ASN A 141 -9.60 21.17 18.16
CA ASN A 141 -10.95 20.72 18.51
C ASN A 141 -10.99 19.72 19.69
N LYS A 142 -9.84 19.21 20.16
CA LYS A 142 -9.68 18.25 21.29
C LYS A 142 -10.50 16.94 21.23
N SER A 143 -11.29 16.73 20.18
CA SER A 143 -12.07 15.51 19.97
C SER A 143 -11.16 14.35 19.55
N LEU A 144 -10.91 13.42 20.49
CA LEU A 144 -10.06 12.25 20.26
C LEU A 144 -10.58 11.35 19.13
N GLN A 145 -11.91 11.24 18.98
CA GLN A 145 -12.54 10.47 17.91
C GLN A 145 -12.31 11.09 16.54
N SER A 146 -12.42 12.41 16.45
CA SER A 146 -12.20 13.13 15.20
C SER A 146 -10.74 13.05 14.75
N PHE A 147 -9.82 13.18 15.70
CA PHE A 147 -8.39 13.02 15.47
C PHE A 147 -8.02 11.60 15.02
N SER A 148 -8.61 10.56 15.63
CA SER A 148 -8.32 9.17 15.26
C SER A 148 -8.81 8.81 13.87
N LEU A 149 -9.98 9.32 13.46
CA LEU A 149 -10.53 9.10 12.11
C LEU A 149 -9.68 9.75 11.00
N VAL A 150 -9.23 10.99 11.21
CA VAL A 150 -8.32 11.66 10.25
C VAL A 150 -7.00 10.92 10.16
N SER A 151 -6.45 10.51 11.31
CA SER A 151 -5.19 9.74 11.37
C SER A 151 -5.32 8.39 10.66
N PHE A 152 -6.42 7.68 10.87
CA PHE A 152 -6.71 6.43 10.18
C PHE A 152 -6.78 6.61 8.67
N GLY A 153 -7.50 7.63 8.21
CA GLY A 153 -7.63 7.93 6.79
C GLY A 153 -6.29 8.23 6.10
N LEU A 154 -5.42 9.02 6.76
CA LEU A 154 -4.07 9.30 6.27
C LEU A 154 -3.22 8.01 6.20
N LEU A 155 -3.25 7.19 7.25
CA LEU A 155 -2.53 5.92 7.29
C LEU A 155 -3.01 4.96 6.20
N ALA A 156 -4.33 4.85 6.01
CA ALA A 156 -4.91 4.00 4.99
C ALA A 156 -4.56 4.49 3.57
N PHE A 157 -4.65 5.80 3.31
CA PHE A 157 -4.23 6.40 2.04
C PHE A 157 -2.75 6.14 1.74
N THR A 158 -1.87 6.43 2.68
CA THR A 158 -0.42 6.23 2.52
C THR A 158 -0.07 4.75 2.37
N PHE A 159 -0.72 3.86 3.13
CA PHE A 159 -0.58 2.43 2.97
C PHE A 159 -0.98 1.97 1.57
N SER A 160 -2.17 2.35 1.09
CA SER A 160 -2.65 2.01 -0.25
C SER A 160 -1.71 2.53 -1.34
N LEU A 161 -1.21 3.75 -1.20
CA LEU A 161 -0.25 4.34 -2.13
C LEU A 161 1.06 3.54 -2.17
N ILE A 162 1.61 3.16 -1.02
CA ILE A 162 2.82 2.33 -0.95
C ILE A 162 2.58 0.96 -1.57
N THR A 163 1.44 0.32 -1.29
CA THR A 163 1.15 -1.02 -1.83
C THR A 163 0.97 -1.03 -3.35
N SER A 164 0.40 0.04 -3.92
CA SER A 164 0.23 0.19 -5.38
C SER A 164 1.55 0.29 -6.14
N GLN A 165 2.68 0.47 -5.45
CA GLN A 165 4.01 0.46 -6.09
C GLN A 165 4.56 -0.95 -6.30
N PHE A 166 3.91 -1.97 -5.75
CA PHE A 166 4.39 -3.36 -5.78
C PHE A 166 3.34 -4.38 -6.19
N SER A 167 2.07 -3.98 -6.32
CA SER A 167 0.94 -4.88 -6.52
C SER A 167 -0.29 -4.11 -6.98
N GLY A 168 -1.10 -4.77 -7.80
CA GLY A 168 -2.35 -4.21 -8.31
C GLY A 168 -2.12 -3.28 -9.49
N ASP A 169 -3.10 -3.26 -10.38
CA ASP A 169 -3.19 -2.31 -11.50
C ASP A 169 -3.80 -0.98 -11.03
N LEU A 170 -4.04 -0.08 -11.98
CA LEU A 170 -4.82 1.13 -11.76
C LEU A 170 -6.18 0.88 -11.10
N PHE A 171 -6.86 -0.22 -11.43
CA PHE A 171 -8.17 -0.55 -10.87
C PHE A 171 -8.11 -1.02 -9.41
N ASP A 172 -7.06 -1.76 -9.04
CA ASP A 172 -6.77 -2.16 -7.66
C ASP A 172 -6.34 -0.98 -6.78
N SER A 173 -5.78 0.06 -7.40
CA SER A 173 -5.43 1.32 -6.75
C SER A 173 -6.65 2.18 -6.35
N ARG A 174 -7.89 1.70 -6.59
CA ARG A 174 -9.16 2.37 -6.20
C ARG A 174 -9.22 2.78 -4.72
N PHE A 175 -8.55 2.03 -3.84
CA PHE A 175 -8.51 2.35 -2.41
C PHE A 175 -7.80 3.66 -2.10
N ILE A 176 -6.86 4.09 -2.93
CA ILE A 176 -6.20 5.40 -2.80
C ILE A 176 -7.24 6.51 -2.94
N PHE A 177 -8.10 6.42 -3.96
CA PHE A 177 -9.18 7.39 -4.18
C PHE A 177 -10.24 7.31 -3.10
N PHE A 178 -10.62 6.09 -2.67
CA PHE A 178 -11.58 5.90 -1.59
C PHE A 178 -11.12 6.58 -0.29
N PHE A 179 -9.88 6.30 0.16
CA PHE A 179 -9.37 6.87 1.41
C PHE A 179 -9.12 8.38 1.30
N SER A 180 -8.73 8.86 0.12
CA SER A 180 -8.68 10.30 -0.18
C SER A 180 -10.03 10.97 0.06
N VAL A 181 -11.09 10.48 -0.59
CA VAL A 181 -12.44 11.06 -0.48
C VAL A 181 -13.03 10.88 0.91
N PHE A 182 -12.83 9.71 1.53
CA PHE A 182 -13.26 9.42 2.90
C PHE A 182 -12.70 10.46 3.87
N SER A 183 -11.38 10.68 3.84
CA SER A 183 -10.73 11.65 4.73
C SER A 183 -11.12 13.08 4.45
N MET A 184 -11.30 13.45 3.17
CA MET A 184 -11.79 14.76 2.83
C MET A 184 -13.19 14.99 3.38
N ASN A 185 -14.12 14.03 3.35
CA ASN A 185 -15.48 14.30 3.82
C ASN A 185 -15.65 14.26 5.35
N LEU A 186 -14.62 13.88 6.10
CA LEU A 186 -14.68 13.86 7.58
C LEU A 186 -15.00 15.23 8.18
N TYR A 187 -14.62 16.36 7.55
CA TYR A 187 -14.95 17.69 8.07
C TYR A 187 -16.44 18.01 8.07
N LYS A 188 -17.24 17.34 7.22
CA LYS A 188 -18.70 17.57 7.14
C LYS A 188 -19.46 16.83 8.21
N VAL A 189 -18.89 15.74 8.71
CA VAL A 189 -19.57 14.77 9.57
C VAL A 189 -19.12 14.91 11.02
N LEU A 190 -17.88 15.37 11.25
CA LEU A 190 -17.37 15.58 12.59
C LEU A 190 -17.71 17.00 13.06
N PRO A 191 -18.44 17.16 14.17
CA PRO A 191 -18.70 18.47 14.73
C PRO A 191 -17.36 19.12 15.07
N ILE A 192 -17.10 20.29 14.47
CA ILE A 192 -16.07 21.19 14.95
C ILE A 192 -16.76 21.96 16.08
N GLU A 193 -16.43 21.65 17.33
CA GLU A 193 -16.85 22.48 18.45
C GLU A 193 -16.07 23.80 18.32
N GLU A 194 -16.79 24.90 18.10
CA GLU A 194 -16.22 26.26 18.04
C GLU A 194 -15.74 26.73 19.42
#